data_AF-A0A839JF13-F1
#
_entry.id   AF-A0A839JF13-F1
#
_cell.length_a   1.000
_cell.length_b   1.000
_cell.length_c   1.000
_cell.angle_alpha   90.00
_cell.angle_beta   90.00
_cell.angle_gamma   90.00
#
_symmetry.space_group_name_H-M   'P 1'
#
loop_
_entity.id
_entity.type
_entity.pdbx_description
1 polymer ?
#
loop_
_entity_poly.entity_id
_entity_poly.type
_entity_poly.pdbx_seq_one_letter_code
_entity_poly.pdbx_strand_id
1 'polypeptide(L)'
;MTAFDPAREQLPANRWVKYKAGDGHLFEFVPVRLPSGVYRAYIRRQPGYGTRPTAAGQTHRLTDQHGQYICWTPETTDVGGLIKVMRMWAESTVGYIRTGTFGPLGRS
;
A
#
# COMPACT_ATOMS: atom_id res chain seq x y z
N MET A 1 8.83 -18.91 -9.63
CA MET A 1 7.95 -17.74 -9.40
C MET A 1 6.87 -18.19 -8.42
N THR A 2 6.91 -17.77 -7.16
CA THR A 2 5.94 -18.24 -6.16
C THR A 2 4.79 -17.24 -6.08
N ALA A 3 3.61 -17.66 -6.56
CA ALA A 3 2.36 -16.95 -6.38
C ALA A 3 2.00 -16.92 -4.89
N PHE A 4 1.44 -15.80 -4.44
CA PHE A 4 1.03 -15.56 -3.07
C PHE A 4 -0.28 -16.30 -2.77
N ASP A 5 -0.27 -17.18 -1.78
CA ASP A 5 -1.43 -17.94 -1.28
C ASP A 5 -2.08 -17.18 -0.10
N PRO A 6 -3.33 -16.73 -0.23
CA PRO A 6 -4.02 -15.93 0.79
C PRO A 6 -4.50 -16.72 2.01
N ALA A 7 -4.31 -18.04 2.10
CA ALA A 7 -4.87 -18.89 3.16
C ALA A 7 -4.00 -19.08 4.43
N ARG A 8 -2.93 -18.29 4.63
CA ARG A 8 -2.12 -18.33 5.86
C ARG A 8 -2.14 -16.98 6.57
N GLU A 9 -3.08 -16.87 7.49
CA GLU A 9 -3.25 -15.78 8.44
C GLU A 9 -2.07 -15.69 9.42
N GLN A 10 -0.94 -15.21 8.90
CA GLN A 10 0.19 -14.65 9.62
C GLN A 10 1.09 -14.02 8.57
N LEU A 11 1.02 -12.70 8.44
CA LEU A 11 2.12 -11.96 7.82
C LEU A 11 3.31 -12.20 8.74
N PRO A 12 4.38 -12.90 8.31
CA PRO A 12 5.52 -13.14 9.17
C PRO A 12 6.04 -11.78 9.64
N ALA A 13 6.16 -11.61 10.96
CA ALA A 13 6.35 -10.32 11.64
C ALA A 13 7.52 -9.47 11.12
N ASN A 14 8.42 -10.05 10.31
CA ASN A 14 9.61 -9.40 9.76
C ASN A 14 9.77 -9.53 8.23
N ARG A 15 8.71 -9.83 7.47
CA ARG A 15 8.81 -9.92 5.99
C ARG A 15 7.94 -8.87 5.31
N TRP A 16 8.58 -8.06 4.48
CA TRP A 16 7.88 -7.18 3.57
C TRP A 16 7.18 -7.99 2.46
N VAL A 17 6.05 -7.47 1.99
CA VAL A 17 5.29 -7.99 0.87
C VAL A 17 5.75 -7.30 -0.40
N LYS A 18 6.03 -8.05 -1.46
CA LYS A 18 6.29 -7.52 -2.80
C LYS A 18 5.03 -7.57 -3.63
N TYR A 19 4.73 -6.48 -4.33
CA TYR A 19 3.63 -6.42 -5.29
C TYR A 19 4.13 -5.90 -6.63
N LYS A 20 3.76 -6.58 -7.73
CA LYS A 20 4.02 -6.12 -9.09
C LYS A 20 2.71 -5.60 -9.66
N ALA A 21 2.65 -4.30 -9.94
CA ALA A 21 1.47 -3.68 -10.54
C ALA A 21 1.31 -4.09 -12.01
N GLY A 22 0.14 -3.84 -12.58
CA GLY A 22 -0.19 -4.22 -13.96
C GLY A 22 0.78 -3.67 -15.02
N ASP A 23 1.42 -2.52 -14.76
CA ASP A 23 2.41 -1.88 -15.64
C ASP A 23 3.85 -2.42 -15.45
N GLY A 24 4.05 -3.33 -14.50
CA GLY A 24 5.32 -3.96 -14.20
C GLY A 24 6.14 -3.29 -13.09
N HIS A 25 5.71 -2.14 -12.55
CA HIS A 25 6.38 -1.53 -11.41
C HIS A 25 6.28 -2.40 -10.16
N LEU A 26 7.34 -2.35 -9.36
CA LEU A 26 7.49 -3.15 -8.15
C LEU A 26 7.36 -2.28 -6.90
N PHE A 27 6.49 -2.71 -6.02
CA PHE A 27 6.20 -2.12 -4.73
C PHE A 27 6.60 -3.07 -3.61
N GLU A 28 7.03 -2.50 -2.49
CA GLU A 28 7.33 -3.25 -1.28
C GLU A 28 6.65 -2.59 -0.09
N PHE A 29 5.92 -3.40 0.69
CA PHE A 29 5.17 -2.95 1.85
C PHE A 29 5.58 -3.71 3.10
N VAL A 30 5.60 -3.05 4.25
CA VAL A 30 5.74 -3.68 5.56
C VAL A 30 4.37 -3.62 6.24
N PRO A 31 3.65 -4.74 6.29
CA PRO A 31 2.38 -4.80 6.99
C PRO A 31 2.61 -4.89 8.50
N VAL A 32 1.90 -4.07 9.26
CA VAL A 32 2.04 -3.98 10.72
C VAL A 32 0.67 -4.01 11.36
N ARG A 33 0.49 -4.85 12.37
CA ARG A 33 -0.66 -4.81 13.28
C ARG A 33 -0.34 -3.87 14.44
N LEU A 34 -1.12 -2.82 14.61
CA LEU A 34 -0.96 -1.88 15.72
C LEU A 34 -1.53 -2.47 17.02
N PRO A 35 -1.14 -1.93 18.20
CA PRO A 35 -1.71 -2.34 19.49
C PRO A 35 -3.23 -2.20 19.58
N SER A 36 -3.83 -1.26 18.83
CA SER A 36 -5.27 -1.08 18.71
C SER A 36 -5.99 -2.22 17.97
N GLY A 37 -5.25 -3.12 17.32
CA GLY A 37 -5.79 -4.26 16.58
C GLY A 37 -6.03 -4.03 15.09
N VAL A 38 -5.89 -2.79 14.62
CA VAL A 38 -5.94 -2.42 13.20
C VAL A 38 -4.61 -2.70 12.51
N TYR A 39 -4.65 -2.79 11.18
CA TYR A 39 -3.49 -2.99 10.34
C TYR A 39 -3.14 -1.74 9.53
N ARG A 40 -1.83 -1.50 9.37
CA ARG A 40 -1.27 -0.50 8.46
C ARG A 40 -0.29 -1.14 7.48
N ALA A 41 -0.23 -0.59 6.27
CA ALA A 41 0.76 -0.95 5.26
C ALA A 41 1.76 0.20 5.12
N TYR A 42 2.94 0.02 5.71
CA TYR A 42 4.06 0.94 5.53
C TYR A 42 4.69 0.72 4.17
N ILE A 43 5.04 1.82 3.50
CA ILE A 43 5.62 1.80 2.17
C ILE A 43 7.14 1.74 2.32
N ARG A 44 7.72 0.61 1.96
CA ARG A 44 9.17 0.41 1.94
C ARG A 44 9.77 0.83 0.61
N ARG A 45 9.08 0.52 -0.49
CA ARG A 45 9.52 0.83 -1.85
C ARG A 45 8.33 1.11 -2.76
N GLN A 46 8.48 2.13 -3.58
CA GLN A 46 7.54 2.48 -4.64
C GLN A 46 8.31 3.10 -5.82
N PRO A 47 7.75 3.13 -7.03
CA PRO A 47 8.28 3.95 -8.11
C PRO A 47 8.24 5.43 -7.74
N GLY A 48 9.14 6.21 -8.37
CA GLY A 48 9.11 7.66 -8.29
C GLY A 48 7.90 8.22 -9.05
N TYR A 49 7.41 9.37 -8.60
CA TYR A 49 6.30 10.08 -9.24
C TYR A 49 6.71 10.84 -10.52
N GLY A 50 8.01 10.90 -10.83
CA GLY A 50 8.53 11.71 -11.93
C GLY A 50 8.24 13.18 -11.69
N THR A 51 7.59 13.84 -12.66
CA THR A 51 7.18 15.25 -12.57
C THR A 51 5.87 15.46 -11.83
N ARG A 52 5.23 14.39 -11.34
CA ARG A 52 3.94 14.50 -10.66
C ARG A 52 4.12 14.95 -9.20
N PRO A 53 3.17 15.76 -8.68
CA PRO A 53 3.13 16.11 -7.27
C PRO A 53 3.19 14.89 -6.32
N THR A 54 3.87 15.07 -5.18
CA THR A 54 4.10 13.99 -4.20
C THR A 54 3.36 14.21 -2.89
N ALA A 55 2.44 15.18 -2.84
CA ALA A 55 1.75 15.58 -1.62
C ALA A 55 0.94 14.40 -1.03
N ALA A 56 0.91 14.33 0.29
CA ALA A 56 0.25 13.28 1.07
C ALA A 56 -1.21 13.06 0.65
N GLY A 57 -1.98 14.15 0.53
CA GLY A 57 -3.40 14.09 0.15
C GLY A 57 -3.64 13.60 -1.27
N GLN A 58 -2.74 13.88 -2.22
CA GLN A 58 -2.88 13.46 -3.61
C GLN A 58 -2.49 12.00 -3.83
N THR A 59 -1.57 11.51 -3.00
CA THR A 59 -0.96 10.18 -3.16
C THR A 59 -1.41 9.19 -2.10
N HIS A 60 -2.33 9.61 -1.22
CA HIS A 60 -2.85 8.84 -0.10
C HIS A 60 -1.74 8.18 0.73
N ARG A 61 -0.71 8.98 1.05
CA ARG A 61 0.34 8.60 1.99
C ARG A 61 0.27 9.47 3.22
N LEU A 62 0.25 8.85 4.39
CA LEU A 62 0.48 9.52 5.65
C LEU A 62 1.89 9.17 6.15
N THR A 63 2.38 9.95 7.11
CA THR A 63 3.68 9.72 7.76
C THR A 63 3.46 9.75 9.26
N ASP A 64 4.01 8.76 9.96
CA ASP A 64 4.17 8.78 11.40
C ASP A 64 5.63 8.47 11.78
N GLN A 65 5.89 8.28 13.06
CA GLN A 65 7.23 7.97 13.60
C GLN A 65 7.86 6.68 13.04
N HIS A 66 7.08 5.79 12.41
CA HIS A 66 7.56 4.55 11.82
C HIS A 66 7.75 4.64 10.30
N GLY A 67 7.34 5.75 9.68
CA GLY A 67 7.57 6.04 8.27
C GLY A 67 6.28 6.34 7.50
N GLN A 68 6.36 6.22 6.18
CA GLN A 68 5.22 6.45 5.30
C GLN A 68 4.32 5.22 5.23
N TYR A 69 3.00 5.42 5.32
CA TYR A 69 2.01 4.36 5.21
C TYR A 69 0.84 4.78 4.33
N ILE A 70 0.11 3.80 3.82
CA ILE A 70 -1.08 4.04 2.99
C ILE A 70 -2.20 4.60 3.87
N CYS A 71 -2.73 5.76 3.50
CA CYS A 71 -3.94 6.31 4.09
C CYS A 71 -5.14 5.48 3.65
N TRP A 72 -5.91 4.95 4.61
CA TRP A 72 -7.11 4.18 4.32
C TRP A 72 -8.12 4.28 5.46
N THR A 73 -9.35 4.67 5.15
CA THR A 73 -10.42 4.86 6.14
C THR A 73 -11.69 4.09 5.72
N PRO A 74 -12.29 3.29 6.62
CA PRO A 74 -11.82 2.94 7.95
C PRO A 74 -10.56 2.04 7.89
N GLU A 75 -9.72 2.11 8.92
CA GLU A 75 -8.54 1.24 9.01
C GLU A 75 -8.97 -0.24 8.98
N THR A 76 -8.15 -1.07 8.31
CA THR A 76 -8.48 -2.49 8.11
C THR A 76 -8.20 -3.28 9.38
N THR A 77 -9.11 -4.16 9.79
CA THR A 77 -8.94 -5.01 10.99
C THR A 77 -8.54 -6.45 10.67
N ASP A 78 -8.37 -6.79 9.39
CA ASP A 78 -7.98 -8.12 8.92
C ASP A 78 -6.92 -8.06 7.81
N VAL A 79 -6.17 -9.16 7.66
CA VAL A 79 -5.07 -9.28 6.71
C VAL A 79 -5.56 -9.20 5.26
N GLY A 80 -6.74 -9.75 4.96
CA GLY A 80 -7.33 -9.72 3.62
C GLY A 80 -7.67 -8.30 3.17
N GLY A 81 -8.22 -7.50 4.07
CA GLY A 81 -8.44 -6.07 3.89
C GLY A 81 -7.14 -5.33 3.60
N LEU A 82 -6.10 -5.54 4.41
CA LEU A 82 -4.81 -4.89 4.21
C LEU A 82 -4.18 -5.22 2.84
N ILE A 83 -4.29 -6.47 2.40
CA ILE A 83 -3.80 -6.90 1.07
C ILE A 83 -4.54 -6.16 -0.05
N LYS A 84 -5.86 -6.02 0.07
CA LYS A 84 -6.66 -5.25 -0.90
C LYS A 84 -6.20 -3.78 -0.95
N VAL A 85 -5.96 -3.16 0.20
CA VAL A 85 -5.45 -1.78 0.29
C VAL A 85 -4.10 -1.63 -0.40
N MET A 86 -3.13 -2.51 -0.10
CA MET A 86 -1.81 -2.49 -0.73
C MET A 86 -1.90 -2.60 -2.26
N ARG A 87 -2.74 -3.52 -2.76
CA ARG A 87 -2.98 -3.71 -4.19
C ARG A 87 -3.62 -2.49 -4.83
N MET A 88 -4.72 -1.98 -4.26
CA MET A 88 -5.43 -0.83 -4.81
C MET A 88 -4.56 0.41 -4.84
N TRP A 89 -3.77 0.65 -3.79
CA TRP A 89 -2.86 1.79 -3.73
C TRP A 89 -1.73 1.68 -4.75
N ALA A 90 -1.15 0.49 -4.94
CA ALA A 90 -0.14 0.27 -5.97
C ALA A 90 -0.68 0.51 -7.39
N GLU A 91 -1.84 -0.08 -7.72
CA GLU A 91 -2.50 0.13 -9.02
C GLU A 91 -2.89 1.59 -9.25
N SER A 92 -3.35 2.28 -8.21
CA SER A 92 -3.72 3.69 -8.32
C SER A 92 -2.48 4.59 -8.43
N THR A 93 -1.37 4.22 -7.79
CA THR A 93 -0.09 4.93 -7.92
C THR A 93 0.45 4.85 -9.34
N VAL A 94 0.42 3.66 -9.97
CA VAL A 94 0.86 3.54 -11.36
C VAL A 94 -0.09 4.25 -12.33
N GLY A 95 -1.39 4.21 -12.05
CA GLY A 95 -2.39 5.04 -12.73
C GLY A 95 -2.03 6.52 -12.66
N TYR A 96 -1.74 7.03 -11.46
CA TYR A 96 -1.38 8.41 -11.22
C TYR A 96 -0.08 8.83 -11.92
N ILE A 97 0.95 7.99 -11.89
CA ILE A 97 2.21 8.26 -12.61
C ILE A 97 1.91 8.49 -14.10
N ARG A 98 1.07 7.62 -14.69
CA ARG A 98 0.72 7.67 -16.10
C ARG A 98 -0.18 8.87 -16.46
N THR A 99 -1.25 9.08 -15.69
CA THR A 99 -2.33 9.99 -16.09
C THR A 99 -2.33 11.31 -15.34
N GLY A 100 -1.67 11.40 -14.20
CA GLY A 100 -1.77 12.54 -13.27
C GLY A 100 -3.03 12.53 -12.41
N THR A 101 -3.88 11.49 -12.50
CA THR A 101 -5.10 11.35 -11.69
C THR A 101 -4.99 10.09 -10.84
N PHE A 102 -5.11 10.25 -9.53
CA PHE A 102 -5.08 9.12 -8.61
C PHE A 102 -6.44 8.41 -8.70
N GLY A 103 -6.40 7.09 -8.95
CA GLY A 103 -7.63 6.30 -9.06
C GLY A 103 -8.44 6.33 -7.76
N PRO A 104 -9.74 6.02 -7.80
CA PRO A 104 -10.55 5.98 -6.59
C PRO A 104 -10.02 4.90 -5.64
N LEU A 105 -9.27 5.33 -4.63
CA LEU A 105 -9.09 4.54 -3.43
C LEU A 105 -10.40 4.62 -2.66
N GLY A 106 -10.92 3.47 -2.22
CA GLY A 106 -12.05 3.46 -1.30
C GLY A 106 -11.76 4.40 -0.13
N ARG A 107 -12.60 5.43 0.00
CA ARG A 107 -12.64 6.52 0.99
C ARG A 107 -11.33 6.82 1.77
N SER A 108 -10.76 7.99 1.45
CA SER A 108 -9.78 8.75 2.26
C SER A 108 -10.32 9.12 3.64
#